data_AF-A0A947SYI2-F1
#
_entry.id   AF-A0A947SYI2-F1
#
_cell.length_a   1.000
_cell.length_b   1.000
_cell.length_c   1.000
_cell.angle_alpha   90.00
_cell.angle_beta   90.00
_cell.angle_gamma   90.00
#
_symmetry.space_group_name_H-M   'P 1'
#
loop_
_entity.id
_entity.type
_entity.pdbx_description
1 polymer ?
#
loop_
_entity_poly.entity_id
_entity_poly.type
_entity_poly.pdbx_seq_one_letter_code
_entity_poly.pdbx_strand_id
1 'polypeptide(L)'
;MSLRDRLTERLTALNERLRFNPSATKFVLIFAALNGLLYHLPLYSFALKDLAPLSLPSVLTLLTLFVLVMLLTVLVMFLFALVSQRLLKPLAMLIVFSNAFALYFIQTYQVILDKAMMGNVFNTNTGEASSYLSFSFLWHVLLFGVLPAWLISRIVIKHVSRLRTIAALLLSFIVGIGWLYGNAQSWLWIDKHGRQLGGMILPWSYVINATRYQTEKAMQSRELELLPAAHFTAPGKTVVVLVIGESARAANFALYGYARDTNPMLEKAGVTAIRNAHSCSTYTTASLQCMLSHVDTSNSLFHNYEALPSYLQRSGVDTIWLTRNWGEPPLKVHTYLRDTDIRSTCSGLHCDYDEVLLSGLQQRIANTASDKVFVVLHQSGSHGPDYYNHYPADGEQFTPVCRSVQLQDCTPETVTNAYDNTIRYTDRFLSGTIDVLRAMPNTRTMMMYLSDHGESLGEYGLYLHGTPNSLAPDVQKDIPYIVWMSGAFKKNKTMHADAALAHARHAQQTVFHSIMGAFDLRSDIYDPKLDIFADATDKKR
;
A
#
# COMPACT_ATOMS: atom_id res chain seq x y z
N MET A 1 7.69 -31.07 -61.89
CA MET A 1 7.55 -30.24 -60.67
C MET A 1 8.86 -30.20 -59.91
N SER A 2 9.45 -29.02 -59.78
CA SER A 2 10.66 -28.80 -58.99
C SER A 2 10.36 -29.02 -57.50
N LEU A 3 11.40 -29.26 -56.69
CA LEU A 3 11.27 -29.40 -55.23
C LEU A 3 10.59 -28.17 -54.59
N ARG A 4 10.82 -26.99 -55.17
CA ARG A 4 10.23 -25.70 -54.80
C ARG A 4 8.72 -25.68 -55.02
N ASP A 5 8.25 -26.23 -56.13
CA ASP A 5 6.81 -26.27 -56.45
C ASP A 5 6.05 -27.19 -55.50
N ARG A 6 6.64 -28.35 -55.16
CA ARG A 6 6.05 -29.29 -54.18
C ARG A 6 6.03 -28.71 -52.76
N LEU A 7 7.05 -27.95 -52.39
CA LEU A 7 7.10 -27.24 -51.11
C LEU A 7 6.04 -26.13 -51.05
N THR A 8 5.88 -25.38 -52.14
CA THR A 8 4.90 -24.30 -52.24
C THR A 8 3.49 -24.87 -52.18
N GLU A 9 3.21 -25.95 -52.91
CA GLU A 9 1.91 -26.61 -52.91
C GLU A 9 1.56 -27.24 -51.54
N ARG A 10 2.54 -27.88 -50.88
CA ARG A 10 2.36 -28.40 -49.51
C ARG A 10 2.14 -27.29 -48.48
N LEU A 11 2.87 -26.17 -48.58
CA LEU A 11 2.66 -25.00 -47.73
C LEU A 11 1.28 -24.37 -47.98
N THR A 12 0.82 -24.33 -49.23
CA THR A 12 -0.49 -23.78 -49.60
C THR A 12 -1.62 -24.67 -49.08
N ALA A 13 -1.50 -26.00 -49.22
CA ALA A 13 -2.46 -26.98 -48.70
C ALA A 13 -2.51 -27.01 -47.16
N LEU A 14 -1.36 -26.84 -46.49
CA LEU A 14 -1.31 -26.65 -45.03
C LEU A 14 -2.01 -25.35 -44.61
N ASN A 15 -1.81 -24.28 -45.37
CA ASN A 15 -2.42 -22.97 -45.13
C ASN A 15 -3.95 -22.98 -45.37
N GLU A 16 -4.45 -23.82 -46.28
CA GLU A 16 -5.90 -24.02 -46.48
C GLU A 16 -6.55 -24.87 -45.38
N ARG A 17 -5.86 -25.93 -44.90
CA ARG A 17 -6.34 -26.76 -43.79
C ARG A 17 -6.31 -26.06 -42.43
N LEU A 18 -5.45 -25.04 -42.28
CA LEU A 18 -5.33 -24.21 -41.07
C LEU A 18 -6.18 -22.93 -41.11
N ARG A 19 -7.18 -22.79 -42.02
CA ARG A 19 -8.06 -21.59 -42.12
C ARG A 19 -9.00 -21.47 -40.93
N PHE A 20 -8.45 -21.15 -39.77
CA PHE A 20 -9.17 -20.68 -38.60
C PHE A 20 -9.46 -19.18 -38.79
N ASN A 21 -10.70 -18.86 -39.15
CA ASN A 21 -11.15 -17.49 -39.43
C ASN A 21 -12.20 -17.02 -38.39
N PRO A 22 -11.79 -16.80 -37.12
CA PRO A 22 -12.70 -16.42 -36.05
C PRO A 22 -13.26 -15.01 -36.26
N SER A 23 -14.44 -14.73 -35.70
CA SER A 23 -14.85 -13.35 -35.48
C SER A 23 -13.91 -12.66 -34.49
N ALA A 24 -13.81 -11.33 -34.54
CA ALA A 24 -13.02 -10.56 -33.58
C ALA A 24 -13.31 -10.96 -32.12
N THR A 25 -14.58 -11.14 -31.75
CA THR A 25 -15.00 -11.60 -30.42
C THR A 25 -14.45 -12.99 -30.07
N LYS A 26 -14.59 -13.98 -30.98
CA LYS A 26 -14.08 -15.33 -30.74
C LYS A 26 -12.56 -15.35 -30.64
N PHE A 27 -11.88 -14.55 -31.47
CA PHE A 27 -10.43 -14.39 -31.41
C PHE A 27 -9.97 -13.90 -30.03
N VAL A 28 -10.60 -12.84 -29.51
CA VAL A 28 -10.25 -12.27 -28.19
C VAL A 28 -10.43 -13.29 -27.07
N LEU A 29 -11.56 -14.01 -27.02
CA LEU A 29 -11.83 -14.99 -25.97
C LEU A 29 -10.85 -16.17 -26.01
N ILE A 30 -10.57 -16.70 -27.21
CA ILE A 30 -9.62 -17.81 -27.40
C ILE A 30 -8.20 -17.36 -27.04
N PHE A 31 -7.80 -16.18 -27.51
CA PHE A 31 -6.50 -15.63 -27.19
C PHE A 31 -6.31 -15.44 -25.68
N ALA A 32 -7.29 -14.87 -24.99
CA ALA A 32 -7.23 -14.68 -23.54
C ALA A 32 -7.15 -16.02 -22.78
N ALA A 33 -7.92 -17.02 -23.19
CA ALA A 33 -7.84 -18.36 -22.59
C ALA A 33 -6.46 -19.00 -22.81
N LEU A 34 -5.92 -18.95 -24.03
CA LEU A 34 -4.59 -19.45 -24.32
C LEU A 34 -3.50 -18.68 -23.56
N ASN A 35 -3.64 -17.36 -23.43
CA ASN A 35 -2.72 -16.54 -22.64
C ASN A 35 -2.70 -16.98 -21.16
N GLY A 36 -3.89 -17.16 -20.57
CA GLY A 36 -4.05 -17.66 -19.22
C GLY A 36 -3.43 -19.04 -19.04
N LEU A 37 -3.70 -19.98 -19.93
CA LEU A 37 -3.20 -21.36 -19.80
C LEU A 37 -1.69 -21.48 -20.02
N LEU A 38 -1.14 -20.82 -21.05
CA LEU A 38 0.24 -21.07 -21.50
C LEU A 38 1.28 -20.27 -20.71
N TYR A 39 1.00 -19.01 -20.36
CA TYR A 39 2.00 -18.11 -19.78
C TYR A 39 1.89 -17.93 -18.26
N HIS A 40 0.95 -18.59 -17.59
CA HIS A 40 0.72 -18.43 -16.14
C HIS A 40 0.96 -19.71 -15.33
N LEU A 41 1.66 -20.69 -15.89
CA LEU A 41 2.04 -21.89 -15.14
C LEU A 41 2.75 -21.58 -13.80
N PRO A 42 3.68 -20.61 -13.71
CA PRO A 42 4.29 -20.25 -12.42
C PRO A 42 3.27 -19.71 -11.41
N LEU A 43 2.32 -18.88 -11.85
CA LEU A 43 1.23 -18.34 -11.02
C LEU A 43 0.40 -19.47 -10.40
N TYR A 44 -0.05 -20.43 -11.23
CA TYR A 44 -0.84 -21.56 -10.74
C TYR A 44 -0.02 -22.51 -9.87
N SER A 45 1.26 -22.71 -10.20
CA SER A 45 2.16 -23.54 -9.40
C SER A 45 2.40 -22.94 -8.01
N PHE A 46 2.54 -21.62 -7.92
CA PHE A 46 2.62 -20.90 -6.64
C PHE A 46 1.33 -21.07 -5.84
N ALA A 47 0.17 -20.77 -6.44
CA ALA A 47 -1.12 -20.88 -5.78
C ALA A 47 -1.41 -22.33 -5.30
N LEU A 48 -1.09 -23.34 -6.11
CA LEU A 48 -1.27 -24.75 -5.74
C LEU A 48 -0.41 -25.18 -4.55
N LYS A 49 0.82 -24.67 -4.43
CA LYS A 49 1.71 -24.97 -3.31
C LYS A 49 1.21 -24.35 -2.00
N ASP A 50 0.71 -23.12 -2.07
CA ASP A 50 0.23 -22.38 -0.90
C ASP A 50 -1.15 -22.87 -0.43
N LEU A 51 -2.04 -23.22 -1.35
CA LEU A 51 -3.43 -23.63 -1.06
C LEU A 51 -3.59 -25.12 -0.72
N ALA A 52 -2.51 -25.89 -0.58
CA ALA A 52 -2.59 -27.33 -0.34
C ALA A 52 -3.13 -27.65 1.08
N PRO A 53 -4.04 -28.63 1.24
CA PRO A 53 -4.55 -29.58 0.25
C PRO A 53 -5.67 -29.02 -0.67
N LEU A 54 -5.89 -29.69 -1.81
CA LEU A 54 -6.91 -29.32 -2.81
C LEU A 54 -8.34 -29.48 -2.26
N SER A 55 -8.84 -28.42 -1.64
CA SER A 55 -10.22 -28.26 -1.18
C SER A 55 -11.08 -27.51 -2.22
N LEU A 56 -12.41 -27.47 -2.03
CA LEU A 56 -13.29 -26.66 -2.90
C LEU A 56 -12.88 -25.17 -2.91
N PRO A 57 -12.60 -24.50 -1.78
CA PRO A 57 -12.05 -23.14 -1.76
C PRO A 57 -10.72 -23.00 -2.54
N SER A 58 -9.82 -23.98 -2.43
CA SER A 58 -8.54 -23.98 -3.17
C SER A 58 -8.77 -24.00 -4.68
N VAL A 59 -9.70 -24.84 -5.16
CA VAL A 59 -10.07 -24.93 -6.58
C VAL A 59 -10.75 -23.65 -7.07
N LEU A 60 -11.70 -23.11 -6.30
CA LEU A 60 -12.38 -21.85 -6.63
C LEU A 60 -11.40 -20.68 -6.71
N THR A 61 -10.37 -20.65 -5.86
CA THR A 61 -9.31 -19.64 -5.91
C THR A 61 -8.48 -19.75 -7.17
N LEU A 62 -8.08 -20.96 -7.57
CA LEU A 62 -7.35 -21.19 -8.83
C LEU A 62 -8.18 -20.78 -10.06
N LEU A 63 -9.47 -21.14 -10.08
CA LEU A 63 -10.39 -20.72 -11.14
C LEU A 63 -10.54 -19.19 -11.16
N THR A 64 -10.61 -18.57 -9.99
CA THR A 64 -10.69 -17.11 -9.85
C THR A 64 -9.44 -16.42 -10.40
N LEU A 65 -8.24 -16.95 -10.15
CA LEU A 65 -7.00 -16.44 -10.76
C LEU A 65 -7.03 -16.58 -12.29
N PHE A 66 -7.50 -17.72 -12.81
CA PHE A 66 -7.65 -17.91 -14.27
C PHE A 66 -8.66 -16.93 -14.88
N VAL A 67 -9.83 -16.77 -14.27
CA VAL A 67 -10.86 -15.81 -14.69
C VAL A 67 -10.34 -14.38 -14.62
N LEU A 68 -9.59 -14.01 -13.58
CA LEU A 68 -8.99 -12.68 -13.44
C LEU A 68 -8.02 -12.39 -14.59
N VAL A 69 -7.09 -13.30 -14.89
CA VAL A 69 -6.14 -13.16 -16.01
C VAL A 69 -6.90 -13.04 -17.33
N MET A 70 -7.86 -13.93 -17.57
CA MET A 70 -8.70 -13.88 -18.76
C MET A 70 -9.45 -12.56 -18.89
N LEU A 71 -10.11 -12.11 -17.82
CA LEU A 71 -10.90 -10.88 -17.80
C LEU A 71 -10.01 -9.68 -18.17
N LEU A 72 -8.86 -9.52 -17.53
CA LEU A 72 -7.94 -8.41 -17.83
C LEU A 72 -7.48 -8.43 -19.29
N THR A 73 -7.09 -9.59 -19.82
CA THR A 73 -6.72 -9.75 -21.25
C THR A 73 -7.89 -9.43 -22.18
N VAL A 74 -9.10 -9.91 -21.88
CA VAL A 74 -10.31 -9.67 -22.68
C VAL A 74 -10.66 -8.18 -22.71
N LEU A 75 -10.66 -7.52 -21.55
CA LEU A 75 -11.01 -6.09 -21.44
C LEU A 75 -10.07 -5.24 -22.29
N VAL A 76 -8.76 -5.41 -22.14
CA VAL A 76 -7.79 -4.62 -22.92
C VAL A 76 -7.88 -4.92 -24.41
N MET A 77 -7.98 -6.19 -24.80
CA MET A 77 -8.14 -6.55 -26.21
C MET A 77 -9.41 -5.94 -26.83
N PHE A 78 -10.53 -5.92 -26.11
CA PHE A 78 -11.75 -5.28 -26.59
C PHE A 78 -11.66 -3.76 -26.63
N LEU A 79 -11.01 -3.10 -25.66
CA LEU A 79 -10.78 -1.65 -25.71
C LEU A 79 -9.99 -1.26 -26.97
N PHE A 80 -8.93 -2.00 -27.30
CA PHE A 80 -8.20 -1.81 -28.57
C PHE A 80 -9.06 -2.13 -29.80
N ALA A 81 -9.92 -3.17 -29.73
CA ALA A 81 -10.84 -3.50 -30.82
C ALA A 81 -11.88 -2.42 -31.10
N LEU A 82 -12.29 -1.65 -30.08
CA LEU A 82 -13.21 -0.51 -30.23
C LEU A 82 -12.56 0.63 -31.03
N VAL A 83 -11.29 0.90 -30.77
CA VAL A 83 -10.47 1.85 -31.56
C VAL A 83 -10.32 1.31 -32.98
N SER A 84 -9.77 0.10 -33.13
CA SER A 84 -9.63 -0.58 -34.41
C SER A 84 -9.37 -2.08 -34.24
N GLN A 85 -10.19 -2.91 -34.88
CA GLN A 85 -10.01 -4.37 -34.87
C GLN A 85 -8.74 -4.85 -35.57
N ARG A 86 -8.08 -3.98 -36.36
CA ARG A 86 -6.78 -4.28 -36.96
C ARG A 86 -5.67 -4.32 -35.90
N LEU A 87 -5.87 -3.70 -34.73
CA LEU A 87 -4.90 -3.70 -33.62
C LEU A 87 -4.88 -5.00 -32.82
N LEU A 88 -5.91 -5.85 -32.95
CA LEU A 88 -6.00 -7.12 -32.21
C LEU A 88 -4.81 -8.04 -32.49
N LYS A 89 -4.42 -8.17 -33.76
CA LYS A 89 -3.29 -8.99 -34.19
C LYS A 89 -1.95 -8.51 -33.63
N PRO A 90 -1.50 -7.26 -33.91
CA PRO A 90 -0.21 -6.79 -33.42
C PRO A 90 -0.15 -6.77 -31.90
N LEU A 91 -1.26 -6.43 -31.21
CA LEU A 91 -1.31 -6.48 -29.75
C LEU A 91 -1.15 -7.91 -29.22
N ALA A 92 -1.86 -8.88 -29.79
CA ALA A 92 -1.72 -10.29 -29.42
C ALA A 92 -0.30 -10.81 -29.64
N MET A 93 0.33 -10.46 -30.78
CA MET A 93 1.73 -10.81 -31.07
C MET A 93 2.71 -10.19 -30.08
N LEU A 94 2.51 -8.92 -29.72
CA LEU A 94 3.33 -8.24 -28.74
C LEU A 94 3.21 -8.91 -27.36
N ILE A 95 2.00 -9.24 -26.93
CA ILE A 95 1.75 -9.91 -25.64
C ILE A 95 2.47 -11.27 -25.60
N VAL A 96 2.29 -12.14 -26.60
CA VAL A 96 2.94 -13.47 -26.57
C VAL A 96 4.45 -13.38 -26.63
N PHE A 97 4.98 -12.43 -27.41
CA PHE A 97 6.42 -12.22 -27.50
C PHE A 97 6.98 -11.74 -26.16
N SER A 98 6.42 -10.69 -25.56
CA SER A 98 6.86 -10.17 -24.26
C SER A 98 6.66 -11.19 -23.13
N ASN A 99 5.56 -11.95 -23.15
CA ASN A 99 5.30 -12.99 -22.16
C ASN A 99 6.32 -14.13 -22.25
N ALA A 100 6.84 -14.47 -23.43
CA ALA A 100 7.89 -15.48 -23.56
C ALA A 100 9.19 -15.06 -22.87
N PHE A 101 9.57 -13.78 -22.98
CA PHE A 101 10.74 -13.25 -22.24
C PHE A 101 10.49 -13.31 -20.73
N ALA A 102 9.37 -12.74 -20.28
CA ALA A 102 9.00 -12.72 -18.87
C ALA A 102 8.94 -14.13 -18.25
N LEU A 103 8.28 -15.07 -18.95
CA LEU A 103 8.12 -16.45 -18.50
C LEU A 103 9.46 -17.16 -18.34
N TYR A 104 10.40 -16.98 -19.27
CA TYR A 104 11.73 -17.58 -19.16
C TYR A 104 12.44 -17.16 -17.87
N PHE A 105 12.41 -15.86 -17.55
CA PHE A 105 13.09 -15.33 -16.37
C PHE A 105 12.42 -15.79 -15.06
N ILE A 106 11.09 -15.85 -15.04
CA ILE A 106 10.34 -16.39 -13.90
C ILE A 106 10.67 -17.88 -13.71
N GLN A 107 10.69 -18.69 -14.77
CA GLN A 107 10.91 -20.14 -14.67
C GLN A 107 12.36 -20.53 -14.39
N THR A 108 13.31 -19.87 -15.06
CA THR A 108 14.73 -20.28 -15.00
C THR A 108 15.43 -19.67 -13.80
N TYR A 109 15.15 -18.39 -13.52
CA TYR A 109 15.84 -17.63 -12.47
C TYR A 109 14.97 -17.37 -11.25
N GLN A 110 13.71 -17.83 -11.24
CA GLN A 110 12.77 -17.64 -10.12
C GLN A 110 12.59 -16.16 -9.75
N VAL A 111 12.73 -15.28 -10.75
CA VAL A 111 12.57 -13.84 -10.60
C VAL A 111 11.09 -13.50 -10.46
N ILE A 112 10.77 -12.59 -9.53
CA ILE A 112 9.46 -11.95 -9.44
C ILE A 112 9.53 -10.62 -10.17
N LEU A 113 8.64 -10.38 -11.15
CA LEU A 113 8.62 -9.16 -11.95
C LEU A 113 7.92 -8.01 -11.21
N ASP A 114 8.45 -7.66 -10.05
CA ASP A 114 8.00 -6.56 -9.22
C ASP A 114 8.62 -5.21 -9.66
N LYS A 115 8.28 -4.15 -8.92
CA LYS A 115 8.78 -2.79 -9.16
C LYS A 115 10.32 -2.70 -9.12
N ALA A 116 10.96 -3.39 -8.17
CA ALA A 116 12.41 -3.37 -8.02
C ALA A 116 13.10 -4.04 -9.20
N MET A 117 12.57 -5.19 -9.65
CA MET A 117 13.06 -5.87 -10.84
C MET A 117 12.91 -5.01 -12.10
N MET A 118 11.80 -4.27 -12.25
CA MET A 118 11.67 -3.31 -13.36
C MET A 118 12.72 -2.19 -13.27
N GLY A 119 13.06 -1.74 -12.06
CA GLY A 119 14.20 -0.85 -11.83
C GLY A 119 15.51 -1.43 -12.35
N ASN A 120 15.81 -2.70 -12.08
CA ASN A 120 17.00 -3.37 -12.63
C ASN A 120 16.96 -3.40 -14.16
N VAL A 121 15.81 -3.76 -14.76
CA VAL A 121 15.62 -3.79 -16.22
C VAL A 121 15.86 -2.41 -16.85
N PHE A 122 15.38 -1.33 -16.23
CA PHE A 122 15.55 0.03 -16.78
C PHE A 122 16.94 0.64 -16.55
N ASN A 123 17.72 0.15 -15.58
CA ASN A 123 19.07 0.65 -15.28
C ASN A 123 20.20 -0.30 -15.69
N THR A 124 19.88 -1.46 -16.27
CA THR A 124 20.86 -2.42 -16.78
C THR A 124 21.68 -1.82 -17.93
N ASN A 125 22.93 -2.26 -18.07
CA ASN A 125 23.78 -1.95 -19.21
C ASN A 125 23.79 -3.10 -20.25
N THR A 126 24.38 -2.87 -21.43
CA THR A 126 24.42 -3.83 -22.54
C THR A 126 25.26 -5.08 -22.24
N GLY A 127 26.33 -4.95 -21.45
CA GLY A 127 27.16 -6.08 -21.03
C GLY A 127 26.39 -7.03 -20.09
N GLU A 128 25.67 -6.46 -19.13
CA GLU A 128 24.81 -7.21 -18.21
C GLU A 128 23.64 -7.88 -18.95
N ALA A 129 22.94 -7.16 -19.83
CA ALA A 129 21.81 -7.72 -20.57
C ALA A 129 22.20 -8.86 -21.52
N SER A 130 23.35 -8.73 -22.21
CA SER A 130 23.83 -9.76 -23.14
C SER A 130 24.32 -11.03 -22.44
N SER A 131 24.71 -10.96 -21.16
CA SER A 131 25.14 -12.12 -20.37
C SER A 131 24.03 -13.17 -20.15
N TYR A 132 22.76 -12.77 -20.27
CA TYR A 132 21.61 -13.66 -20.14
C TYR A 132 21.26 -14.39 -21.46
N LEU A 133 21.88 -14.02 -22.59
CA LEU A 133 21.66 -14.70 -23.86
C LEU A 133 22.28 -16.10 -23.82
N SER A 134 21.43 -17.11 -23.93
CA SER A 134 21.86 -18.52 -24.01
C SER A 134 21.10 -19.24 -25.12
N PHE A 135 21.61 -20.40 -25.53
CA PHE A 135 20.90 -21.24 -26.50
C PHE A 135 19.51 -21.66 -26.00
N SER A 136 19.39 -21.96 -24.69
CA SER A 136 18.10 -22.26 -24.04
C SER A 136 17.12 -21.10 -24.14
N PHE A 137 17.59 -19.89 -23.84
CA PHE A 137 16.79 -18.66 -23.97
C PHE A 137 16.31 -18.45 -25.41
N LEU A 138 17.18 -18.59 -26.40
CA LEU A 138 16.82 -18.43 -27.82
C LEU A 138 15.74 -19.42 -28.25
N TRP A 139 15.88 -20.70 -27.88
CA TRP A 139 14.85 -21.70 -28.18
C TRP A 139 13.53 -21.43 -27.46
N HIS A 140 13.57 -20.98 -26.21
CA HIS A 140 12.38 -20.63 -25.45
C HIS A 140 11.62 -19.48 -26.13
N VAL A 141 12.32 -18.38 -26.47
CA VAL A 141 11.73 -17.23 -27.16
C VAL A 141 11.21 -17.63 -28.54
N LEU A 142 11.91 -18.51 -29.25
CA LEU A 142 11.44 -19.02 -30.54
C LEU A 142 10.12 -19.80 -30.39
N LEU A 143 10.05 -20.71 -29.42
CA LEU A 143 8.92 -21.63 -29.22
C LEU A 143 7.71 -20.95 -28.58
N PHE A 144 7.91 -20.12 -27.56
CA PHE A 144 6.84 -19.48 -26.80
C PHE A 144 6.57 -18.04 -27.22
N GLY A 145 7.43 -17.40 -28.00
CA GLY A 145 7.22 -16.02 -28.47
C GLY A 145 6.99 -15.97 -29.98
N VAL A 146 8.03 -16.29 -30.75
CA VAL A 146 8.06 -16.12 -32.22
C VAL A 146 7.07 -17.06 -32.91
N LEU A 147 7.04 -18.33 -32.55
CA LEU A 147 6.13 -19.31 -33.18
C LEU A 147 4.65 -18.95 -32.92
N PRO A 148 4.19 -18.67 -31.69
CA PRO A 148 2.82 -18.19 -31.45
C PRO A 148 2.50 -16.88 -32.17
N ALA A 149 3.42 -15.91 -32.18
CA ALA A 149 3.23 -14.65 -32.92
C ALA A 149 3.08 -14.89 -34.42
N TRP A 150 3.90 -15.78 -34.98
CA TRP A 150 3.81 -16.19 -36.37
C TRP A 150 2.48 -16.89 -36.67
N LEU A 151 2.02 -17.80 -35.82
CA LEU A 151 0.70 -18.44 -35.96
C LEU A 151 -0.43 -17.40 -35.94
N ILE A 152 -0.40 -16.44 -35.00
CA ILE A 152 -1.37 -15.34 -34.91
C ILE A 152 -1.39 -14.50 -36.20
N SER A 153 -0.23 -14.28 -36.83
CA SER A 153 -0.13 -13.50 -38.07
C SER A 153 -0.94 -14.11 -39.21
N ARG A 154 -1.05 -15.45 -39.25
CA ARG A 154 -1.75 -16.22 -40.29
C ARG A 154 -3.27 -16.26 -40.11
N ILE A 155 -3.79 -16.00 -38.90
CA ILE A 155 -5.24 -16.05 -38.61
C ILE A 155 -5.97 -14.92 -39.35
N VAL A 156 -7.08 -15.17 -40.05
CA VAL A 156 -7.88 -14.07 -40.65
C VAL A 156 -9.04 -13.73 -39.72
N ILE A 157 -8.97 -12.55 -39.09
CA ILE A 157 -10.01 -12.08 -38.16
C ILE A 157 -11.17 -11.47 -38.96
N LYS A 158 -12.36 -12.04 -38.82
CA LYS A 158 -13.58 -11.49 -39.42
C LYS A 158 -14.06 -10.28 -38.63
N HIS A 159 -14.37 -9.21 -39.35
CA HIS A 159 -14.84 -7.96 -38.78
C HIS A 159 -16.18 -8.15 -38.05
N VAL A 160 -16.34 -7.44 -36.94
CA VAL A 160 -17.56 -7.40 -36.12
C VAL A 160 -18.00 -5.94 -35.98
N SER A 161 -19.30 -5.66 -35.88
CA SER A 161 -19.75 -4.27 -35.68
C SER A 161 -19.32 -3.73 -34.31
N ARG A 162 -19.08 -2.41 -34.20
CA ARG A 162 -18.71 -1.77 -32.93
C ARG A 162 -19.71 -2.07 -31.81
N LEU A 163 -21.02 -2.06 -32.11
CA LEU A 163 -22.06 -2.39 -31.14
C LEU A 163 -21.91 -3.80 -30.56
N ARG A 164 -21.60 -4.80 -31.40
CA ARG A 164 -21.34 -6.17 -30.93
C ARG A 164 -20.05 -6.27 -30.13
N THR A 165 -19.02 -5.49 -30.45
CA THR A 165 -17.81 -5.39 -29.63
C THR A 165 -18.09 -4.78 -28.26
N ILE A 166 -18.88 -3.70 -28.19
CA ILE A 166 -19.31 -3.08 -26.93
C ILE A 166 -20.13 -4.08 -26.10
N ALA A 167 -21.11 -4.74 -26.73
CA ALA A 167 -21.92 -5.75 -26.05
C ALA A 167 -21.07 -6.90 -25.50
N ALA A 168 -20.07 -7.37 -26.25
CA ALA A 168 -19.15 -8.41 -25.79
C ALA A 168 -18.24 -7.92 -24.65
N LEU A 169 -17.74 -6.69 -24.71
CA LEU A 169 -16.95 -6.07 -23.64
C LEU A 169 -17.78 -5.98 -22.35
N LEU A 170 -18.97 -5.40 -22.42
CA LEU A 170 -19.87 -5.25 -21.27
C LEU A 170 -20.30 -6.60 -20.70
N LEU A 171 -20.65 -7.56 -21.55
CA LEU A 171 -20.99 -8.91 -21.10
C LEU A 171 -19.81 -9.59 -20.40
N SER A 172 -18.61 -9.48 -20.97
CA SER A 172 -17.40 -10.05 -20.35
C SER A 172 -17.10 -9.38 -19.00
N PHE A 173 -17.29 -8.06 -18.91
CA PHE A 173 -17.13 -7.30 -17.67
C PHE A 173 -18.15 -7.74 -16.62
N ILE A 174 -19.44 -7.81 -16.96
CA ILE A 174 -20.52 -8.21 -16.04
C ILE A 174 -20.31 -9.65 -15.56
N VAL A 175 -20.02 -10.59 -16.47
CA VAL A 175 -19.78 -11.99 -16.10
C VAL A 175 -18.51 -12.13 -15.25
N GLY A 176 -17.44 -11.41 -15.61
CA GLY A 176 -16.19 -11.42 -14.85
C GLY A 176 -16.36 -10.85 -13.45
N ILE A 177 -16.96 -9.68 -13.31
CA ILE A 177 -17.25 -9.06 -12.00
C ILE A 177 -18.22 -9.92 -11.20
N GLY A 178 -19.26 -10.48 -11.83
CA GLY A 178 -20.19 -11.40 -11.20
C GLY A 178 -19.48 -12.64 -10.64
N TRP A 179 -18.53 -13.21 -11.39
CA TRP A 179 -17.69 -14.31 -10.90
C TRP A 179 -16.81 -13.87 -9.72
N LEU A 180 -16.12 -12.73 -9.84
CA LEU A 180 -15.23 -12.22 -8.79
C LEU A 180 -16.00 -11.95 -7.49
N TYR A 181 -17.18 -11.33 -7.59
CA TYR A 181 -18.06 -11.08 -6.45
C TYR A 181 -18.63 -12.37 -5.86
N GLY A 182 -19.09 -13.30 -6.71
CA GLY A 182 -19.56 -14.62 -6.28
C GLY A 182 -18.49 -15.48 -5.60
N ASN A 183 -17.21 -15.18 -5.83
CA ASN A 183 -16.07 -15.83 -5.21
C ASN A 183 -15.26 -14.87 -4.31
N ALA A 184 -15.94 -13.93 -3.63
CA ALA A 184 -15.31 -12.95 -2.75
C ALA A 184 -14.44 -13.57 -1.64
N GLN A 185 -14.71 -14.81 -1.23
CA GLN A 185 -13.87 -15.58 -0.31
C GLN A 185 -12.40 -15.69 -0.75
N SER A 186 -12.12 -15.67 -2.05
CA SER A 186 -10.76 -15.72 -2.60
C SER A 186 -10.03 -14.37 -2.49
N TRP A 187 -10.73 -13.26 -2.19
CA TRP A 187 -10.14 -11.92 -2.22
C TRP A 187 -9.08 -11.73 -1.16
N LEU A 188 -9.31 -12.17 0.08
CA LEU A 188 -8.32 -12.02 1.15
C LEU A 188 -7.03 -12.81 0.88
N TRP A 189 -7.15 -14.00 0.29
CA TRP A 189 -5.97 -14.78 -0.10
C TRP A 189 -5.21 -14.11 -1.25
N ILE A 190 -5.93 -13.55 -2.24
CA ILE A 190 -5.34 -12.79 -3.35
C ILE A 190 -4.65 -11.54 -2.83
N ASP A 191 -5.25 -10.82 -1.89
CA ASP A 191 -4.72 -9.59 -1.30
C ASP A 191 -3.42 -9.85 -0.51
N LYS A 192 -3.43 -10.83 0.39
CA LYS A 192 -2.23 -11.27 1.13
C LYS A 192 -1.06 -11.57 0.19
N HIS A 193 -1.32 -12.24 -0.92
CA HIS A 193 -0.30 -12.62 -1.90
C HIS A 193 -0.19 -11.63 -3.07
N GLY A 194 -0.79 -10.45 -2.96
CA GLY A 194 -0.93 -9.51 -4.06
C GLY A 194 0.41 -9.09 -4.67
N ARG A 195 1.47 -9.03 -3.85
CA ARG A 195 2.84 -8.73 -4.30
C ARG A 195 3.40 -9.84 -5.20
N GLN A 196 3.30 -11.10 -4.77
CA GLN A 196 3.77 -12.26 -5.55
C GLN A 196 2.91 -12.46 -6.80
N LEU A 197 1.58 -12.43 -6.66
CA LEU A 197 0.64 -12.57 -7.78
C LEU A 197 0.83 -11.45 -8.81
N GLY A 198 0.95 -10.21 -8.33
CA GLY A 198 1.23 -9.03 -9.16
C GLY A 198 2.56 -9.09 -9.91
N GLY A 199 3.52 -9.90 -9.45
CA GLY A 199 4.76 -10.18 -10.17
C GLY A 199 4.67 -11.32 -11.20
N MET A 200 3.62 -12.12 -11.18
CA MET A 200 3.46 -13.35 -12.00
C MET A 200 2.30 -13.31 -13.01
N ILE A 201 1.39 -12.33 -12.91
CA ILE A 201 0.29 -12.15 -13.86
C ILE A 201 0.80 -11.46 -15.14
N LEU A 202 1.01 -12.18 -16.23
CA LEU A 202 1.55 -11.68 -17.49
C LEU A 202 0.44 -11.27 -18.50
N PRO A 203 0.54 -10.13 -19.21
CA PRO A 203 1.65 -9.17 -19.25
C PRO A 203 1.61 -8.11 -18.13
N TRP A 204 0.59 -8.16 -17.27
CA TRP A 204 0.25 -7.07 -16.36
C TRP A 204 1.33 -6.79 -15.32
N SER A 205 2.12 -7.78 -14.91
CA SER A 205 3.17 -7.63 -13.93
C SER A 205 4.21 -6.63 -14.39
N TYR A 206 4.86 -6.86 -15.53
CA TYR A 206 5.88 -5.96 -16.04
C TYR A 206 5.28 -4.67 -16.61
N VAL A 207 4.04 -4.67 -17.13
CA VAL A 207 3.40 -3.43 -17.61
C VAL A 207 3.11 -2.50 -16.42
N ILE A 208 2.40 -2.97 -15.40
CA ILE A 208 1.99 -2.17 -14.26
C ILE A 208 3.21 -1.83 -13.39
N ASN A 209 4.10 -2.77 -13.12
CA ASN A 209 5.27 -2.49 -12.28
C ASN A 209 6.29 -1.58 -12.99
N ALA A 210 6.38 -1.60 -14.33
CA ALA A 210 7.16 -0.61 -15.07
C ALA A 210 6.55 0.78 -14.94
N THR A 211 5.23 0.91 -15.11
CA THR A 211 4.53 2.18 -14.88
C THR A 211 4.74 2.66 -13.45
N ARG A 212 4.57 1.79 -12.44
CA ARG A 212 4.80 2.13 -11.02
C ARG A 212 6.22 2.62 -10.76
N TYR A 213 7.23 1.93 -11.31
CA TYR A 213 8.63 2.35 -11.19
C TYR A 213 8.85 3.74 -11.80
N GLN A 214 8.32 3.98 -13.00
CA GLN A 214 8.50 5.29 -13.65
C GLN A 214 7.68 6.40 -12.98
N THR A 215 6.49 6.11 -12.47
CA THR A 215 5.70 7.06 -11.68
C THR A 215 6.41 7.40 -10.37
N GLU A 216 6.96 6.43 -9.65
CA GLU A 216 7.74 6.68 -8.44
C GLU A 216 8.98 7.52 -8.74
N LYS A 217 9.74 7.16 -9.78
CA LYS A 217 10.90 7.95 -10.22
C LYS A 217 10.50 9.39 -10.58
N ALA A 218 9.38 9.57 -11.28
CA ALA A 218 8.84 10.88 -11.61
C ALA A 218 8.42 11.67 -10.36
N MET A 219 7.75 11.02 -9.40
CA MET A 219 7.34 11.63 -8.13
C MET A 219 8.54 12.04 -7.28
N GLN A 220 9.58 11.21 -7.19
CA GLN A 220 10.82 11.54 -6.48
C GLN A 220 11.59 12.68 -7.16
N SER A 221 11.50 12.80 -8.49
CA SER A 221 12.12 13.89 -9.25
C SER A 221 11.31 15.18 -9.27
N ARG A 222 10.09 15.19 -8.72
CA ARG A 222 9.21 16.37 -8.74
C ARG A 222 9.75 17.39 -7.75
N GLU A 223 10.02 18.61 -8.22
CA GLU A 223 10.37 19.71 -7.35
C GLU A 223 9.16 20.05 -6.45
N LEU A 224 9.38 19.98 -5.15
CA LEU A 224 8.38 20.36 -4.16
C LEU A 224 8.32 21.89 -4.07
N GLU A 225 7.11 22.43 -4.02
CA GLU A 225 6.85 23.83 -3.69
C GLU A 225 7.23 24.06 -2.22
N LEU A 226 8.28 24.87 -2.02
CA LEU A 226 8.76 25.21 -0.69
C LEU A 226 7.76 26.16 -0.01
N LEU A 227 7.47 25.88 1.25
CA LEU A 227 6.62 26.69 2.11
C LEU A 227 7.37 27.98 2.53
N PRO A 228 6.68 29.04 2.94
CA PRO A 228 7.32 30.28 3.38
C PRO A 228 8.22 30.04 4.60
N ALA A 229 9.21 30.92 4.80
CA ALA A 229 10.14 30.82 5.91
C ALA A 229 9.40 30.86 7.26
N ALA A 230 9.96 30.15 8.24
CA ALA A 230 9.43 30.12 9.60
C ALA A 230 10.46 30.66 10.61
N HIS A 231 9.97 31.08 11.77
CA HIS A 231 10.80 31.52 12.89
C HIS A 231 10.25 30.99 14.22
N PHE A 232 11.16 30.72 15.16
CA PHE A 232 10.79 30.31 16.51
C PHE A 232 10.49 31.53 17.37
N THR A 233 9.40 31.45 18.15
CA THR A 233 8.95 32.52 19.05
C THR A 233 9.34 32.27 20.51
N ALA A 234 9.80 31.06 20.86
CA ALA A 234 10.29 30.75 22.19
C ALA A 234 11.56 29.86 22.16
N PRO A 235 12.56 30.16 23.01
CA PRO A 235 13.73 29.32 23.17
C PRO A 235 13.41 28.05 23.98
N GLY A 236 14.39 27.14 24.04
CA GLY A 236 14.39 25.99 24.94
C GLY A 236 14.21 24.65 24.24
N LYS A 237 14.84 23.63 24.83
CA LYS A 237 14.89 22.28 24.28
C LYS A 237 13.51 21.63 24.25
N THR A 238 13.07 21.25 23.06
CA THR A 238 11.75 20.69 22.78
C THR A 238 11.89 19.46 21.88
N VAL A 239 11.34 18.33 22.31
CA VAL A 239 11.28 17.09 21.55
C VAL A 239 9.83 16.72 21.33
N VAL A 240 9.43 16.62 20.06
CA VAL A 240 8.08 16.20 19.68
C VAL A 240 8.17 14.88 18.93
N VAL A 241 7.44 13.88 19.41
CA VAL A 241 7.29 12.58 18.74
C VAL A 241 5.89 12.50 18.17
N LEU A 242 5.78 12.38 16.85
CA LEU A 242 4.57 11.97 16.16
C LEU A 242 4.63 10.46 15.92
N VAL A 243 3.72 9.72 16.53
CA VAL A 243 3.53 8.30 16.23
C VAL A 243 2.36 8.18 15.26
N ILE A 244 2.64 7.65 14.08
CA ILE A 244 1.62 7.38 13.07
C ILE A 244 1.27 5.90 13.14
N GLY A 245 0.06 5.62 13.60
CA GLY A 245 -0.52 4.28 13.64
C GLY A 245 -1.03 3.83 12.27
N GLU A 246 -1.32 2.54 12.17
CA GLU A 246 -1.82 1.87 10.97
C GLU A 246 -3.08 1.06 11.32
N SER A 247 -4.18 1.28 10.60
CA SER A 247 -5.43 0.51 10.70
C SER A 247 -6.08 0.44 12.10
N ALA A 248 -5.69 1.30 13.04
CA ALA A 248 -6.26 1.34 14.40
C ALA A 248 -7.55 2.18 14.44
N ARG A 249 -8.65 1.60 14.93
CA ARG A 249 -9.95 2.28 15.05
C ARG A 249 -10.30 2.65 16.48
N ALA A 250 -10.89 3.83 16.69
CA ALA A 250 -11.22 4.34 18.02
C ALA A 250 -12.18 3.43 18.80
N ALA A 251 -13.07 2.71 18.10
CA ALA A 251 -14.08 1.84 18.71
C ALA A 251 -13.51 0.71 19.58
N ASN A 252 -12.24 0.34 19.40
CA ASN A 252 -11.58 -0.76 20.13
C ASN A 252 -10.55 -0.27 21.17
N PHE A 253 -10.55 1.02 21.49
CA PHE A 253 -9.68 1.60 22.50
C PHE A 253 -10.48 1.84 23.80
N ALA A 254 -10.02 1.24 24.90
CA ALA A 254 -10.62 1.41 26.24
C ALA A 254 -10.71 2.88 26.65
N LEU A 255 -9.73 3.69 26.24
CA LEU A 255 -9.68 5.14 26.49
C LEU A 255 -10.89 5.90 25.94
N TYR A 256 -11.58 5.36 24.92
CA TYR A 256 -12.80 5.95 24.36
C TYR A 256 -14.10 5.33 24.88
N GLY A 257 -14.02 4.34 25.77
CA GLY A 257 -15.16 3.65 26.36
C GLY A 257 -15.39 2.23 25.83
N TYR A 258 -14.42 1.64 25.12
CA TYR A 258 -14.48 0.23 24.75
C TYR A 258 -14.46 -0.66 26.01
N ALA A 259 -15.24 -1.75 25.98
CA ALA A 259 -15.48 -2.56 27.17
C ALA A 259 -14.28 -3.41 27.62
N ARG A 260 -13.35 -3.73 26.70
CA ARG A 260 -12.17 -4.53 27.00
C ARG A 260 -10.98 -3.62 27.30
N ASP A 261 -10.14 -4.03 28.23
CA ASP A 261 -8.97 -3.27 28.69
C ASP A 261 -7.81 -3.36 27.67
N THR A 262 -7.95 -2.65 26.55
CA THR A 262 -6.97 -2.62 25.46
C THR A 262 -5.88 -1.58 25.66
N ASN A 263 -6.03 -0.61 26.57
CA ASN A 263 -5.05 0.48 26.77
C ASN A 263 -4.65 0.77 28.24
N PRO A 264 -4.36 -0.23 29.08
CA PRO A 264 -4.08 0.00 30.50
C PRO A 264 -2.75 0.74 30.75
N MET A 265 -1.77 0.66 29.84
CA MET A 265 -0.48 1.33 30.05
C MET A 265 -0.59 2.83 29.79
N LEU A 266 -1.32 3.22 28.75
CA LEU A 266 -1.58 4.62 28.42
C LEU A 266 -2.48 5.30 29.45
N GLU A 267 -3.49 4.60 29.97
CA GLU A 267 -4.30 5.12 31.07
C GLU A 267 -3.42 5.48 32.28
N LYS A 268 -2.54 4.56 32.70
CA LYS A 268 -1.57 4.80 33.78
C LYS A 268 -0.57 5.90 33.46
N ALA A 269 -0.23 6.09 32.18
CA ALA A 269 0.70 7.12 31.76
C ALA A 269 0.12 8.55 31.82
N GLY A 270 -1.21 8.69 32.03
CA GLY A 270 -1.88 9.98 32.14
C GLY A 270 -1.95 10.72 30.81
N VAL A 271 -2.19 9.98 29.72
CA VAL A 271 -2.40 10.56 28.39
C VAL A 271 -3.76 11.27 28.30
N THR A 272 -3.90 12.17 27.35
CA THR A 272 -5.20 12.73 26.98
C THR A 272 -5.69 12.08 25.70
N ALA A 273 -6.84 11.41 25.77
CA ALA A 273 -7.53 10.84 24.63
C ALA A 273 -8.53 11.86 24.04
N ILE A 274 -8.24 12.35 22.84
CA ILE A 274 -9.05 13.33 22.11
C ILE A 274 -10.17 12.57 21.37
N ARG A 275 -11.42 12.99 21.57
CA ARG A 275 -12.61 12.34 20.99
C ARG A 275 -12.98 12.95 19.64
N ASN A 276 -13.83 12.27 18.88
CA ASN A 276 -14.38 12.71 17.59
C ASN A 276 -13.29 12.99 16.54
N ALA A 277 -12.27 12.13 16.50
CA ALA A 277 -11.19 12.25 15.53
C ALA A 277 -11.49 11.38 14.29
N HIS A 278 -11.68 12.05 13.15
CA HIS A 278 -11.90 11.39 11.85
C HIS A 278 -10.67 11.52 10.95
N SER A 279 -10.28 10.44 10.28
CA SER A 279 -9.22 10.42 9.27
C SER A 279 -9.66 11.15 7.98
N CYS A 280 -8.69 11.57 7.17
CA CYS A 280 -8.95 12.16 5.85
C CYS A 280 -9.35 11.10 4.81
N SER A 281 -8.87 9.87 4.99
CA SER A 281 -9.12 8.76 4.06
C SER A 281 -9.20 7.43 4.80
N THR A 282 -9.60 6.38 4.09
CA THR A 282 -9.63 5.00 4.56
C THR A 282 -8.42 4.19 4.06
N TYR A 283 -7.37 4.85 3.58
CA TYR A 283 -6.14 4.19 3.13
C TYR A 283 -4.91 5.07 3.39
N THR A 284 -3.79 4.40 3.68
CA THR A 284 -2.56 4.97 4.25
C THR A 284 -2.02 6.19 3.49
N THR A 285 -1.81 6.08 2.17
CA THR A 285 -1.10 7.12 1.40
C THR A 285 -1.84 8.47 1.38
N ALA A 286 -3.16 8.47 1.25
CA ALA A 286 -3.95 9.70 1.29
C ALA A 286 -4.04 10.27 2.71
N SER A 287 -4.17 9.42 3.73
CA SER A 287 -4.17 9.85 5.12
C SER A 287 -2.84 10.49 5.52
N LEU A 288 -1.71 9.89 5.15
CA LEU A 288 -0.37 10.46 5.38
C LEU A 288 -0.18 11.80 4.66
N GLN A 289 -0.60 11.90 3.39
CA GLN A 289 -0.51 13.14 2.64
C GLN A 289 -1.35 14.26 3.27
N CYS A 290 -2.52 13.94 3.81
CA CYS A 290 -3.37 14.90 4.52
C CYS A 290 -2.77 15.33 5.86
N MET A 291 -2.31 14.36 6.65
CA MET A 291 -1.75 14.58 7.98
C MET A 291 -0.48 15.46 7.95
N LEU A 292 0.36 15.29 6.94
CA LEU A 292 1.65 15.98 6.81
C LEU A 292 1.60 17.24 5.94
N SER A 293 0.41 17.66 5.52
CA SER A 293 0.17 18.86 4.70
C SER A 293 -0.39 20.00 5.54
N HIS A 294 -0.02 21.24 5.18
CA HIS A 294 -0.57 22.46 5.79
C HIS A 294 -1.99 22.78 5.31
N VAL A 295 -2.41 22.22 4.18
CA VAL A 295 -3.75 22.37 3.57
C VAL A 295 -4.52 21.05 3.55
N ASP A 296 -5.85 21.15 3.45
CA ASP A 296 -6.72 20.01 3.20
C ASP A 296 -6.46 19.38 1.83
N THR A 297 -5.95 18.15 1.81
CA THR A 297 -5.70 17.38 0.58
C THR A 297 -6.76 16.32 0.30
N SER A 298 -7.82 16.22 1.11
CA SER A 298 -8.83 15.14 1.05
C SER A 298 -9.51 14.98 -0.32
N ASN A 299 -9.56 16.06 -1.13
CA ASN A 299 -10.19 16.06 -2.46
C ASN A 299 -9.21 16.24 -3.62
N SER A 300 -7.90 16.18 -3.36
CA SER A 300 -6.89 16.43 -4.38
C SER A 300 -6.00 15.23 -4.58
N LEU A 301 -5.84 14.85 -5.84
CA LEU A 301 -5.01 13.72 -6.23
C LEU A 301 -3.50 14.06 -6.20
N PHE A 302 -3.15 15.35 -6.23
CA PHE A 302 -1.76 15.81 -6.33
C PHE A 302 -1.55 17.16 -5.65
N HIS A 303 -0.68 17.21 -4.66
CA HIS A 303 -0.13 18.45 -4.12
C HIS A 303 1.38 18.35 -4.04
N ASN A 304 2.07 19.46 -4.32
CA ASN A 304 3.53 19.49 -4.43
C ASN A 304 4.19 20.20 -3.27
N TYR A 305 3.46 20.59 -2.23
CA TYR A 305 4.09 21.25 -1.09
C TYR A 305 5.03 20.30 -0.37
N GLU A 306 6.12 20.84 0.16
CA GLU A 306 6.97 20.08 1.07
C GLU A 306 6.18 19.61 2.30
N ALA A 307 6.35 18.34 2.66
CA ALA A 307 5.70 17.74 3.83
C ALA A 307 6.26 18.32 5.13
N LEU A 308 5.48 18.26 6.21
CA LEU A 308 5.84 18.76 7.54
C LEU A 308 7.27 18.41 7.99
N PRO A 309 7.75 17.15 7.91
CA PRO A 309 9.11 16.84 8.36
C PRO A 309 10.18 17.60 7.56
N SER A 310 10.02 17.69 6.24
CA SER A 310 10.92 18.44 5.35
C SER A 310 10.91 19.93 5.67
N TYR A 311 9.72 20.48 5.94
CA TYR A 311 9.56 21.89 6.29
C TYR A 311 10.21 22.23 7.64
N LEU A 312 10.01 21.39 8.65
CA LEU A 312 10.62 21.54 9.97
C LEU A 312 12.15 21.47 9.89
N GLN A 313 12.69 20.52 9.12
CA GLN A 313 14.13 20.44 8.86
C GLN A 313 14.69 21.73 8.29
N ARG A 314 14.08 22.23 7.21
CA ARG A 314 14.52 23.47 6.57
C ARG A 314 14.40 24.67 7.50
N SER A 315 13.51 24.60 8.49
CA SER A 315 13.31 25.62 9.53
C SER A 315 14.23 25.46 10.74
N GLY A 316 15.17 24.51 10.73
CA GLY A 316 16.18 24.33 11.79
C GLY A 316 15.81 23.31 12.88
N VAL A 317 14.77 22.50 12.69
CA VAL A 317 14.44 21.38 13.57
C VAL A 317 15.21 20.14 13.12
N ASP A 318 15.85 19.41 14.03
CA ASP A 318 16.42 18.12 13.67
C ASP A 318 15.30 17.07 13.50
N THR A 319 15.26 16.39 12.36
CA THR A 319 14.13 15.53 11.98
C THR A 319 14.56 14.09 11.75
N ILE A 320 13.88 13.18 12.45
CA ILE A 320 14.18 11.75 12.47
C ILE A 320 12.91 11.01 12.06
N TRP A 321 12.98 10.20 11.01
CA TRP A 321 11.89 9.35 10.55
C TRP A 321 12.29 7.88 10.68
N LEU A 322 11.63 7.14 11.56
CA LEU A 322 11.82 5.71 11.76
C LEU A 322 10.52 4.99 11.35
N THR A 323 10.60 4.02 10.44
CA THR A 323 9.40 3.41 9.86
C THR A 323 9.48 1.89 9.76
N ARG A 324 8.34 1.23 10.06
CA ARG A 324 8.06 -0.17 9.73
C ARG A 324 6.96 -0.30 8.68
N ASN A 325 6.45 0.83 8.19
CA ASN A 325 5.41 0.91 7.18
C ASN A 325 5.88 1.75 5.99
N TRP A 326 5.00 1.96 5.02
CA TRP A 326 5.28 2.65 3.76
C TRP A 326 4.16 3.65 3.44
N GLY A 327 4.36 4.46 2.42
CA GLY A 327 3.32 5.34 1.87
C GLY A 327 3.50 6.81 2.22
N GLU A 328 4.57 7.15 2.94
CA GLU A 328 4.98 8.52 3.17
C GLU A 328 5.28 9.25 1.83
N PRO A 329 4.94 10.55 1.74
CA PRO A 329 5.31 11.36 0.58
C PRO A 329 6.84 11.51 0.49
N PRO A 330 7.42 12.04 -0.60
CA PRO A 330 8.84 12.36 -0.65
C PRO A 330 9.29 13.24 0.53
N LEU A 331 10.25 12.77 1.33
CA LEU A 331 10.76 13.44 2.54
C LEU A 331 12.23 13.87 2.38
N LYS A 332 12.57 15.03 2.94
CA LYS A 332 13.95 15.48 3.16
C LYS A 332 14.16 15.66 4.66
N VAL A 333 14.63 14.59 5.31
CA VAL A 333 14.88 14.52 6.76
C VAL A 333 16.36 14.22 7.06
N HIS A 334 16.83 14.46 8.29
CA HIS A 334 18.23 14.31 8.67
C HIS A 334 18.57 12.84 8.86
N THR A 335 17.65 12.09 9.46
CA THR A 335 17.73 10.65 9.61
C THR A 335 16.45 10.01 9.08
N TYR A 336 16.59 9.13 8.10
CA TYR A 336 15.51 8.26 7.63
C TYR A 336 15.99 6.81 7.74
N LEU A 337 15.30 5.99 8.52
CA LEU A 337 15.66 4.58 8.72
C LEU A 337 14.41 3.71 8.66
N ARG A 338 14.52 2.58 7.96
CA ARG A 338 13.53 1.51 8.01
C ARG A 338 13.87 0.54 9.12
N ASP A 339 12.87 -0.24 9.54
CA ASP A 339 13.02 -1.35 10.48
C ASP A 339 14.21 -2.25 10.13
N THR A 340 14.43 -2.56 8.85
CA THR A 340 15.58 -3.36 8.38
C THR A 340 16.93 -2.75 8.73
N ASP A 341 17.04 -1.42 8.72
CA ASP A 341 18.28 -0.70 9.04
C ASP A 341 18.52 -0.73 10.56
N ILE A 342 17.44 -0.56 11.35
CA ILE A 342 17.48 -0.50 12.82
C ILE A 342 17.70 -1.89 13.44
N ARG A 343 17.15 -2.94 12.83
CA ARG A 343 17.19 -4.33 13.33
C ARG A 343 18.59 -4.83 13.61
N SER A 344 19.59 -4.35 12.88
CA SER A 344 21.02 -4.64 13.11
C SER A 344 21.51 -4.29 14.52
N THR A 345 20.84 -3.36 15.20
CA THR A 345 21.18 -2.85 16.55
C THR A 345 20.15 -3.25 17.61
N CYS A 346 19.12 -4.01 17.24
CA CYS A 346 18.06 -4.47 18.15
C CYS A 346 18.29 -5.95 18.52
N SER A 347 18.06 -6.32 19.78
CA SER A 347 18.16 -7.70 20.24
C SER A 347 16.91 -8.15 21.00
N GLY A 348 16.47 -9.39 20.77
CA GLY A 348 15.31 -10.00 21.42
C GLY A 348 14.07 -10.12 20.51
N LEU A 349 13.05 -10.85 21.00
CA LEU A 349 11.82 -11.15 20.24
C LEU A 349 11.02 -9.91 19.81
N HIS A 350 11.10 -8.82 20.56
CA HIS A 350 10.33 -7.59 20.27
C HIS A 350 10.89 -6.79 19.08
N CYS A 351 12.11 -7.08 18.63
CA CYS A 351 12.70 -6.47 17.44
C CYS A 351 12.04 -6.89 16.13
N ASP A 352 11.23 -7.95 16.19
CA ASP A 352 10.45 -8.43 15.06
C ASP A 352 9.10 -7.73 14.98
N TYR A 353 8.82 -6.75 15.84
CA TYR A 353 7.57 -5.97 15.88
C TYR A 353 7.86 -4.45 15.94
N ASP A 354 6.84 -3.61 16.14
CA ASP A 354 6.97 -2.15 16.10
C ASP A 354 8.00 -1.59 17.10
N GLU A 355 8.26 -2.25 18.23
CA GLU A 355 9.25 -1.86 19.25
C GLU A 355 10.67 -1.75 18.71
N VAL A 356 10.97 -2.35 17.56
CA VAL A 356 12.25 -2.12 16.87
C VAL A 356 12.50 -0.62 16.65
N LEU A 357 11.46 0.18 16.42
CA LEU A 357 11.56 1.63 16.24
C LEU A 357 12.00 2.39 17.50
N LEU A 358 11.86 1.78 18.68
CA LEU A 358 12.34 2.34 19.94
C LEU A 358 13.82 2.04 20.19
N SER A 359 14.41 1.10 19.45
CA SER A 359 15.81 0.70 19.62
C SER A 359 16.77 1.87 19.31
N GLY A 360 17.53 2.28 20.32
CA GLY A 360 18.47 3.40 20.22
C GLY A 360 17.81 4.78 20.08
N LEU A 361 16.48 4.89 20.24
CA LEU A 361 15.77 6.14 20.02
C LEU A 361 16.25 7.26 20.96
N GLN A 362 16.44 6.95 22.24
CA GLN A 362 16.94 7.92 23.22
C GLN A 362 18.32 8.48 22.83
N GLN A 363 19.23 7.61 22.37
CA GLN A 363 20.58 7.98 21.95
C GLN A 363 20.54 8.84 20.68
N ARG A 364 19.68 8.50 19.71
CA ARG A 364 19.49 9.30 18.49
C ARG A 364 19.04 10.72 18.83
N ILE A 365 18.07 10.85 19.73
CA ILE A 365 17.58 12.16 20.20
C ILE A 365 18.65 12.89 21.04
N ALA A 366 19.46 12.18 21.81
CA ALA A 366 20.52 12.80 22.62
C ALA A 366 21.71 13.30 21.80
N ASN A 367 22.01 12.65 20.67
CA ASN A 367 23.16 12.96 19.80
C ASN A 367 22.94 14.17 18.89
N THR A 368 21.72 14.73 18.86
CA THR A 368 21.46 15.95 18.11
C THR A 368 22.04 17.19 18.80
N ALA A 369 22.59 18.10 18.01
CA ALA A 369 23.00 19.42 18.48
C ALA A 369 21.84 20.42 18.51
N SER A 370 20.67 20.08 17.94
CA SER A 370 19.52 20.99 17.90
C SER A 370 18.75 21.00 19.20
N ASP A 371 18.27 22.19 19.60
CA ASP A 371 17.31 22.32 20.68
C ASP A 371 15.90 21.88 20.28
N LYS A 372 15.61 21.77 18.98
CA LYS A 372 14.29 21.39 18.46
C LYS A 372 14.43 20.07 17.71
N VAL A 373 13.79 19.02 18.22
CA VAL A 373 13.89 17.67 17.63
C VAL A 373 12.49 17.16 17.34
N PHE A 374 12.26 16.78 16.09
CA PHE A 374 11.02 16.15 15.65
C PHE A 374 11.30 14.71 15.24
N VAL A 375 10.56 13.79 15.84
CA VAL A 375 10.66 12.36 15.54
C VAL A 375 9.33 11.87 15.00
N VAL A 376 9.36 11.12 13.90
CA VAL A 376 8.23 10.33 13.44
C VAL A 376 8.52 8.85 13.65
N LEU A 377 7.61 8.16 14.32
CA LEU A 377 7.58 6.71 14.45
C LEU A 377 6.38 6.19 13.65
N HIS A 378 6.61 5.56 12.51
CA HIS A 378 5.56 5.07 11.61
C HIS A 378 5.39 3.56 11.74
N GLN A 379 4.30 3.15 12.39
CA GLN A 379 4.04 1.78 12.83
C GLN A 379 3.42 0.93 11.72
N SER A 380 3.65 -0.38 11.80
CA SER A 380 2.82 -1.39 11.09
C SER A 380 1.48 -1.64 11.78
N GLY A 381 1.37 -1.33 13.08
CA GLY A 381 0.11 -1.18 13.80
C GLY A 381 -0.78 -2.42 13.72
N SER A 382 -2.03 -2.19 13.31
CA SER A 382 -3.10 -3.19 13.27
C SER A 382 -3.47 -3.61 11.84
N HIS A 383 -2.51 -3.54 10.91
CA HIS A 383 -2.73 -3.87 9.51
C HIS A 383 -3.24 -5.32 9.34
N GLY A 384 -4.34 -5.51 8.62
CA GLY A 384 -4.88 -6.84 8.29
C GLY A 384 -4.25 -7.47 7.03
N PRO A 385 -4.66 -8.70 6.67
CA PRO A 385 -5.60 -9.57 7.37
C PRO A 385 -4.97 -10.43 8.48
N ASP A 386 -3.65 -10.50 8.62
CA ASP A 386 -2.97 -11.36 9.58
C ASP A 386 -2.69 -10.69 10.93
N TYR A 387 -3.73 -10.14 11.57
CA TYR A 387 -3.64 -9.43 12.86
C TYR A 387 -2.82 -10.16 13.92
N TYR A 388 -2.89 -11.50 13.96
CA TYR A 388 -2.15 -12.35 14.90
C TYR A 388 -0.61 -12.28 14.75
N ASN A 389 -0.09 -11.73 13.66
CA ASN A 389 1.34 -11.52 13.40
C ASN A 389 1.84 -10.14 13.81
N HIS A 390 0.97 -9.26 14.30
CA HIS A 390 1.33 -7.88 14.69
C HIS A 390 1.71 -7.75 16.17
N TYR A 391 1.72 -8.86 16.90
CA TYR A 391 2.18 -8.92 18.29
C TYR A 391 2.89 -10.26 18.56
N PRO A 392 3.85 -10.28 19.50
CA PRO A 392 4.52 -11.49 19.95
C PRO A 392 3.58 -12.35 20.80
N ALA A 393 3.94 -13.62 20.99
CA ALA A 393 3.11 -14.57 21.74
C ALA A 393 2.83 -14.13 23.19
N ASP A 394 3.72 -13.36 23.83
CA ASP A 394 3.51 -12.80 25.18
C ASP A 394 2.53 -11.61 25.19
N GLY A 395 2.16 -11.09 24.02
CA GLY A 395 1.14 -10.06 23.83
C GLY A 395 -0.29 -10.59 23.62
N GLU A 396 -0.48 -11.92 23.50
CA GLU A 396 -1.78 -12.53 23.21
C GLU A 396 -2.67 -12.64 24.47
N GLN A 397 -3.40 -11.56 24.79
CA GLN A 397 -4.25 -11.48 25.98
C GLN A 397 -5.68 -11.98 25.72
N PHE A 398 -6.27 -11.59 24.60
CA PHE A 398 -7.64 -11.96 24.22
C PHE A 398 -7.60 -13.23 23.36
N THR A 399 -8.23 -14.30 23.82
CA THR A 399 -8.18 -15.63 23.19
C THR A 399 -9.57 -16.27 23.14
N PRO A 400 -9.83 -17.20 22.20
CA PRO A 400 -8.98 -17.63 21.10
C PRO A 400 -8.87 -16.57 19.98
N VAL A 401 -7.81 -16.64 19.17
CA VAL A 401 -7.55 -15.69 18.06
C VAL A 401 -7.70 -16.35 16.69
N CYS A 402 -8.10 -15.57 15.69
CA CYS A 402 -8.08 -15.99 14.29
C CYS A 402 -6.63 -16.07 13.79
N ARG A 403 -6.12 -17.28 13.53
CA ARG A 403 -4.80 -17.53 12.92
C ARG A 403 -4.91 -17.83 11.43
N SER A 404 -5.75 -17.09 10.75
CA SER A 404 -6.03 -17.22 9.32
C SER A 404 -6.07 -15.85 8.69
N VAL A 405 -5.77 -15.82 7.39
CA VAL A 405 -5.93 -14.62 6.55
C VAL A 405 -7.28 -14.62 5.84
N GLN A 406 -7.96 -15.76 5.80
CA GLN A 406 -9.34 -15.90 5.39
C GLN A 406 -10.24 -15.56 6.58
N LEU A 407 -10.37 -14.27 6.89
CA LEU A 407 -11.11 -13.78 8.07
C LEU A 407 -12.57 -14.25 8.11
N GLN A 408 -13.19 -14.51 6.95
CA GLN A 408 -14.54 -15.07 6.85
C GLN A 408 -14.67 -16.52 7.35
N ASP A 409 -13.55 -17.27 7.42
CA ASP A 409 -13.54 -18.63 7.95
C ASP A 409 -13.44 -18.64 9.49
N CYS A 410 -13.14 -17.47 10.08
CA CYS A 410 -13.07 -17.24 11.51
C CYS A 410 -14.41 -16.70 12.05
N THR A 411 -14.67 -16.90 13.33
CA THR A 411 -15.80 -16.21 13.98
C THR A 411 -15.46 -14.73 14.18
N PRO A 412 -16.43 -13.81 14.11
CA PRO A 412 -16.18 -12.39 14.36
C PRO A 412 -15.45 -12.13 15.68
N GLU A 413 -15.79 -12.88 16.74
CA GLU A 413 -15.13 -12.80 18.04
C GLU A 413 -13.63 -13.12 17.96
N THR A 414 -13.23 -14.19 17.26
CA THR A 414 -11.81 -14.55 17.12
C THR A 414 -11.01 -13.55 16.31
N VAL A 415 -11.63 -12.89 15.32
CA VAL A 415 -11.03 -11.79 14.57
C VAL A 415 -10.88 -10.56 15.46
N THR A 416 -11.93 -10.18 16.18
CA THR A 416 -11.88 -9.08 17.16
C THR A 416 -10.86 -9.33 18.27
N ASN A 417 -10.72 -10.56 18.76
CA ASN A 417 -9.69 -10.91 19.75
C ASN A 417 -8.28 -10.70 19.20
N ALA A 418 -8.00 -11.16 17.98
CA ALA A 418 -6.71 -10.93 17.33
C ALA A 418 -6.44 -9.42 17.15
N TYR A 419 -7.43 -8.66 16.67
CA TYR A 419 -7.33 -7.21 16.52
C TYR A 419 -7.14 -6.47 17.85
N ASP A 420 -7.89 -6.82 18.90
CA ASP A 420 -7.74 -6.18 20.22
C ASP A 420 -6.33 -6.40 20.81
N ASN A 421 -5.69 -7.53 20.49
CA ASN A 421 -4.29 -7.77 20.86
C ASN A 421 -3.32 -6.85 20.11
N THR A 422 -3.57 -6.46 18.85
CA THR A 422 -2.76 -5.46 18.13
C THR A 422 -2.89 -4.07 18.75
N ILE A 423 -4.11 -3.70 19.18
CA ILE A 423 -4.36 -2.44 19.90
C ILE A 423 -3.63 -2.44 21.24
N ARG A 424 -3.70 -3.56 21.98
CA ARG A 424 -2.97 -3.74 23.23
C ARG A 424 -1.46 -3.70 23.05
N TYR A 425 -0.95 -4.16 21.91
CA TYR A 425 0.46 -4.05 21.60
C TYR A 425 0.86 -2.61 21.26
N THR A 426 -0.02 -1.87 20.57
CA THR A 426 0.16 -0.42 20.35
C THR A 426 0.16 0.36 21.66
N ASP A 427 -0.67 -0.02 22.66
CA ASP A 427 -0.61 0.53 24.02
C ASP A 427 0.79 0.37 24.65
N ARG A 428 1.41 -0.81 24.48
CA ARG A 428 2.79 -1.09 24.94
C ARG A 428 3.81 -0.20 24.26
N PHE A 429 3.75 -0.13 22.94
CA PHE A 429 4.66 0.68 22.12
C PHE A 429 4.60 2.17 22.48
N LEU A 430 3.40 2.72 22.59
CA LEU A 430 3.19 4.12 22.95
C LEU A 430 3.63 4.41 24.39
N SER A 431 3.40 3.49 25.33
CA SER A 431 3.96 3.60 26.68
C SER A 431 5.49 3.63 26.68
N GLY A 432 6.14 2.75 25.93
CA GLY A 432 7.60 2.74 25.78
C GLY A 432 8.15 4.03 25.17
N THR A 433 7.41 4.61 24.21
CA THR A 433 7.73 5.94 23.65
C THR A 433 7.68 7.03 24.73
N ILE A 434 6.64 7.03 25.56
CA ILE A 434 6.50 7.97 26.69
C ILE A 434 7.65 7.79 27.69
N ASP A 435 8.06 6.57 27.98
CA ASP A 435 9.15 6.30 28.91
C ASP A 435 10.49 6.85 28.41
N VAL A 436 10.78 6.73 27.11
CA VAL A 436 11.93 7.41 26.47
C VAL A 436 11.87 8.92 26.67
N LEU A 437 10.70 9.53 26.47
CA LEU A 437 10.51 10.97 26.63
C LEU A 437 10.56 11.46 28.08
N ARG A 438 10.15 10.62 29.05
CA ARG A 438 10.25 10.91 30.49
C ARG A 438 11.69 10.89 30.98
N ALA A 439 12.55 10.09 30.36
CA ALA A 439 13.97 10.00 30.70
C ALA A 439 14.80 11.23 30.27
N MET A 440 14.17 12.26 29.69
CA MET A 440 14.81 13.51 29.25
C MET A 440 14.51 14.66 30.22
N PRO A 441 15.31 14.83 31.30
CA PRO A 441 15.10 15.91 32.25
C PRO A 441 15.29 17.28 31.57
N ASN A 442 14.61 18.30 32.10
CA ASN A 442 14.70 19.70 31.63
C ASN A 442 14.35 19.92 30.15
N THR A 443 13.66 18.96 29.52
CA THR A 443 13.23 19.04 28.11
C THR A 443 11.71 19.08 28.03
N ARG A 444 11.16 19.97 27.19
CA ARG A 444 9.74 19.94 26.85
C ARG A 444 9.52 18.76 25.91
N THR A 445 8.84 17.72 26.37
CA THR A 445 8.62 16.51 25.56
C THR A 445 7.13 16.28 25.36
N MET A 446 6.77 15.87 24.14
CA MET A 446 5.40 15.57 23.75
C MET A 446 5.39 14.33 22.86
N MET A 447 4.41 13.46 23.08
CA MET A 447 4.02 12.42 22.13
C MET A 447 2.62 12.74 21.61
N MET A 448 2.45 12.68 20.29
CA MET A 448 1.17 12.76 19.59
C MET A 448 0.99 11.47 18.81
N TYR A 449 -0.11 10.75 19.02
CA TYR A 449 -0.45 9.53 18.29
C TYR A 449 -1.78 9.69 17.58
N LEU A 450 -1.80 9.37 16.29
CA LEU A 450 -3.02 9.19 15.51
C LEU A 450 -2.87 7.97 14.60
N SER A 451 -3.96 7.25 14.37
CA SER A 451 -4.00 6.27 13.27
C SER A 451 -4.17 6.98 11.93
N ASP A 452 -3.67 6.38 10.86
CA ASP A 452 -3.90 6.82 9.49
C ASP A 452 -5.37 6.62 9.06
N HIS A 453 -5.98 5.49 9.41
CA HIS A 453 -7.39 5.16 9.27
C HIS A 453 -7.80 4.06 10.27
N GLY A 454 -9.09 3.71 10.27
CA GLY A 454 -9.64 2.59 11.03
C GLY A 454 -9.74 1.30 10.19
N GLU A 455 -10.56 0.35 10.63
CA GLU A 455 -10.63 -1.00 10.05
C GLU A 455 -12.04 -1.62 10.25
N SER A 456 -12.53 -2.36 9.25
CA SER A 456 -13.72 -3.22 9.38
C SER A 456 -13.33 -4.64 9.75
N LEU A 457 -14.07 -5.26 10.68
CA LEU A 457 -13.78 -6.57 11.27
C LEU A 457 -14.91 -7.60 11.02
N GLY A 458 -15.77 -7.34 10.03
CA GLY A 458 -16.91 -8.18 9.65
C GLY A 458 -18.26 -7.47 9.76
N GLU A 459 -18.31 -6.21 10.25
CA GLU A 459 -19.55 -5.44 10.29
C GLU A 459 -20.11 -5.26 8.88
N TYR A 460 -21.41 -5.55 8.70
CA TYR A 460 -22.07 -5.56 7.38
C TYR A 460 -21.42 -6.50 6.33
N GLY A 461 -20.62 -7.48 6.78
CA GLY A 461 -19.84 -8.36 5.91
C GLY A 461 -18.59 -7.70 5.32
N LEU A 462 -18.20 -6.51 5.79
CA LEU A 462 -17.00 -5.80 5.37
C LEU A 462 -15.82 -6.16 6.27
N TYR A 463 -14.67 -6.42 5.66
CA TYR A 463 -13.38 -6.61 6.32
C TYR A 463 -12.37 -5.63 5.72
N LEU A 464 -11.27 -5.40 6.45
CA LEU A 464 -10.18 -4.50 6.05
C LEU A 464 -10.66 -3.04 5.90
N HIS A 465 -9.98 -2.29 5.04
CA HIS A 465 -10.17 -0.86 4.79
C HIS A 465 -10.14 -0.55 3.29
N GLY A 466 -10.02 0.73 2.92
CA GLY A 466 -9.99 1.16 1.52
C GLY A 466 -11.37 1.29 0.87
N THR A 467 -12.45 1.25 1.65
CA THR A 467 -13.79 1.53 1.13
C THR A 467 -13.85 3.00 0.71
N PRO A 468 -14.38 3.36 -0.48
CA PRO A 468 -14.48 4.76 -0.89
C PRO A 468 -15.07 5.64 0.22
N ASN A 469 -14.43 6.76 0.56
CA ASN A 469 -14.77 7.60 1.72
C ASN A 469 -16.29 7.89 1.89
N SER A 470 -17.02 8.08 0.78
CA SER A 470 -18.46 8.36 0.78
C SER A 470 -19.34 7.17 1.17
N LEU A 471 -18.81 5.95 1.10
CA LEU A 471 -19.47 4.68 1.41
C LEU A 471 -18.85 3.98 2.63
N ALA A 472 -17.71 4.48 3.11
CA ALA A 472 -16.97 3.87 4.20
C ALA A 472 -17.75 3.93 5.53
N PRO A 473 -17.85 2.81 6.26
CA PRO A 473 -18.44 2.82 7.59
C PRO A 473 -17.55 3.63 8.54
N ASP A 474 -18.14 4.18 9.60
CA ASP A 474 -17.42 5.07 10.53
C ASP A 474 -16.24 4.38 11.21
N VAL A 475 -16.29 3.06 11.41
CA VAL A 475 -15.16 2.27 11.93
C VAL A 475 -13.90 2.31 11.07
N GLN A 476 -13.97 2.69 9.79
CA GLN A 476 -12.80 2.93 8.93
C GLN A 476 -12.27 4.37 8.98
N LYS A 477 -13.02 5.31 9.58
CA LYS A 477 -12.68 6.74 9.62
C LYS A 477 -12.44 7.25 11.04
N ASP A 478 -13.09 6.66 12.03
CA ASP A 478 -13.01 7.05 13.44
C ASP A 478 -11.75 6.45 14.04
N ILE A 479 -10.76 7.32 14.26
CA ILE A 479 -9.40 6.93 14.63
C ILE A 479 -9.06 7.37 16.06
N PRO A 480 -8.17 6.64 16.76
CA PRO A 480 -7.63 7.12 18.01
C PRO A 480 -6.76 8.37 17.76
N TYR A 481 -6.89 9.37 18.64
CA TYR A 481 -6.05 10.55 18.72
C TYR A 481 -5.65 10.79 20.19
N ILE A 482 -4.38 10.54 20.50
CA ILE A 482 -3.86 10.53 21.87
C ILE A 482 -2.68 11.49 21.97
N VAL A 483 -2.65 12.31 23.02
CA VAL A 483 -1.53 13.23 23.30
C VAL A 483 -1.02 13.01 24.71
N TRP A 484 0.30 12.90 24.85
CA TRP A 484 1.00 12.94 26.13
C TRP A 484 1.98 14.11 26.16
N MET A 485 2.06 14.79 27.30
CA MET A 485 2.93 15.95 27.50
C MET A 485 3.68 15.83 28.82
N SER A 486 4.98 16.13 28.80
CA SER A 486 5.77 16.22 30.03
C SER A 486 5.31 17.40 30.90
N GLY A 487 5.65 17.37 32.19
CA GLY A 487 5.34 18.47 33.10
C GLY A 487 5.95 19.81 32.64
N ALA A 488 7.13 19.78 32.00
CA ALA A 488 7.76 20.99 31.45
C ALA A 488 6.99 21.56 30.24
N PHE A 489 6.39 20.69 29.44
CA PHE A 489 5.54 21.09 28.31
C PHE A 489 4.23 21.72 28.81
N LYS A 490 3.54 21.05 29.74
CA LYS A 490 2.26 21.51 30.33
C LYS A 490 2.35 22.87 31.04
N LYS A 491 3.53 23.27 31.51
CA LYS A 491 3.73 24.61 32.12
C LYS A 491 3.60 25.77 31.13
N ASN A 492 3.83 25.53 29.84
CA ASN A 492 3.87 26.57 28.81
C ASN A 492 2.72 26.46 27.80
N LYS A 493 2.06 25.31 27.74
CA LYS A 493 1.04 25.00 26.72
C LYS A 493 -0.16 24.34 27.39
N THR A 494 -1.34 24.87 27.11
CA THR A 494 -2.63 24.28 27.45
C THR A 494 -3.25 23.71 26.18
N MET A 495 -3.93 22.56 26.29
CA MET A 495 -4.53 21.90 25.14
C MET A 495 -6.02 22.25 25.01
N HIS A 496 -6.41 22.64 23.80
CA HIS A 496 -7.75 23.06 23.36
C HIS A 496 -8.18 22.27 22.11
N ALA A 497 -8.11 20.94 22.19
CA ALA A 497 -8.33 20.05 21.05
C ALA A 497 -9.72 20.20 20.43
N ASP A 498 -10.78 20.23 21.23
CA ASP A 498 -12.18 20.33 20.74
C ASP A 498 -12.40 21.55 19.84
N ALA A 499 -11.79 22.68 20.19
CA ALA A 499 -11.88 23.90 19.39
C ALA A 499 -11.17 23.75 18.03
N ALA A 500 -10.03 23.05 18.00
CA ALA A 500 -9.32 22.81 16.74
C ALA A 500 -10.07 21.82 15.84
N LEU A 501 -10.61 20.75 16.42
CA LEU A 501 -11.41 19.76 15.70
C LEU A 501 -12.70 20.36 15.13
N ALA A 502 -13.30 21.34 15.80
CA ALA A 502 -14.48 22.04 15.29
C ALA A 502 -14.19 22.88 14.02
N HIS A 503 -12.93 23.27 13.80
CA HIS A 503 -12.50 24.00 12.61
C HIS A 503 -11.90 23.09 11.53
N ALA A 504 -11.38 21.93 11.93
CA ALA A 504 -10.81 20.97 11.00
C ALA A 504 -11.91 20.17 10.30
N ARG A 505 -11.76 19.93 8.99
CA ARG A 505 -12.64 18.99 8.28
C ARG A 505 -12.35 17.55 8.70
N HIS A 506 -11.08 17.26 8.97
CA HIS A 506 -10.57 15.97 9.42
C HIS A 506 -9.55 16.21 10.54
N ALA A 507 -9.52 15.35 11.55
CA ALA A 507 -8.66 15.53 12.72
C ALA A 507 -7.17 15.57 12.36
N GLN A 508 -6.76 14.80 11.34
CA GLN A 508 -5.39 14.74 10.86
C GLN A 508 -4.86 16.08 10.33
N GLN A 509 -5.73 17.00 9.90
CA GLN A 509 -5.32 18.36 9.47
C GLN A 509 -4.77 19.19 10.64
N THR A 510 -5.14 18.85 11.88
CA THR A 510 -4.62 19.55 13.06
C THR A 510 -3.14 19.24 13.31
N VAL A 511 -2.62 18.13 12.79
CA VAL A 511 -1.26 17.64 13.08
C VAL A 511 -0.20 18.64 12.63
N PHE A 512 -0.30 19.14 11.40
CA PHE A 512 0.67 20.10 10.85
C PHE A 512 0.81 21.35 11.74
N HIS A 513 -0.32 22.00 12.01
CA HIS A 513 -0.37 23.26 12.75
C HIS A 513 -0.07 23.05 14.24
N SER A 514 -0.51 21.93 14.81
CA SER A 514 -0.24 21.60 16.21
C SER A 514 1.22 21.27 16.49
N ILE A 515 1.92 20.63 15.56
CA ILE A 515 3.36 20.38 15.69
C ILE A 515 4.14 21.70 15.55
N MET A 516 3.75 22.59 14.64
CA MET A 516 4.31 23.95 14.61
C MET A 516 4.06 24.68 15.94
N GLY A 517 2.85 24.60 16.48
CA GLY A 517 2.46 25.15 17.77
C GLY A 517 3.27 24.60 18.94
N ALA A 518 3.57 23.30 18.93
CA ALA A 518 4.38 22.61 19.92
C ALA A 518 5.85 23.08 19.92
N PHE A 519 6.38 23.48 18.75
CA PHE A 519 7.73 24.03 18.63
C PHE A 519 7.82 25.54 18.83
N ASP A 520 6.70 26.24 19.06
CA ASP A 520 6.62 27.70 19.03
C ASP A 520 7.05 28.28 17.67
N LEU A 521 6.82 27.52 16.59
CA LEU A 521 7.19 27.87 15.22
C LEU A 521 6.05 28.66 14.55
N ARG A 522 6.39 29.77 13.89
CA ARG A 522 5.43 30.64 13.20
C ARG A 522 5.85 30.93 11.76
N SER A 523 4.87 30.98 10.87
CA SER A 523 5.01 31.32 9.45
C SER A 523 3.64 31.75 8.90
N ASP A 524 3.59 32.30 7.68
CA ASP A 524 2.35 32.75 7.02
C ASP A 524 1.35 31.61 6.77
N ILE A 525 1.82 30.37 6.73
CA ILE A 525 0.97 29.17 6.57
C ILE A 525 0.41 28.63 7.88
N TYR A 526 0.85 29.12 9.04
CA TYR A 526 0.40 28.61 10.33
C TYR A 526 -1.03 29.07 10.62
N ASP A 527 -1.95 28.12 10.81
CA ASP A 527 -3.34 28.39 11.17
C ASP A 527 -3.59 28.08 12.66
N PRO A 528 -3.74 29.09 13.52
CA PRO A 528 -4.04 28.88 14.94
C PRO A 528 -5.39 28.20 15.17
N LYS A 529 -6.34 28.23 14.22
CA LYS A 529 -7.61 27.51 14.35
C LYS A 529 -7.40 26.01 14.36
N LEU A 530 -6.38 25.52 13.64
CA LEU A 530 -6.04 24.10 13.53
C LEU A 530 -4.97 23.64 14.54
N ASP A 531 -4.41 24.54 15.34
CA ASP A 531 -3.51 24.20 16.45
C ASP A 531 -4.30 23.82 17.72
N ILE A 532 -4.07 22.61 18.24
CA ILE A 532 -4.64 22.15 19.52
C ILE A 532 -4.04 22.85 20.74
N PHE A 533 -2.97 23.63 20.60
CA PHE A 533 -2.32 24.40 21.67
C PHE A 533 -2.53 25.92 21.56
N ALA A 534 -3.21 26.38 20.51
CA ALA A 534 -3.54 27.79 20.35
C ALA A 534 -4.74 28.17 21.24
N ASP A 535 -4.63 29.34 21.87
CA ASP A 535 -5.67 29.88 22.74
C ASP A 535 -6.90 30.32 21.93
N ALA A 536 -8.09 30.26 22.53
CA ALA A 536 -9.35 30.56 21.86
C ALA A 536 -9.43 32.02 21.34
N THR A 537 -8.64 32.93 21.89
CA THR A 537 -8.54 34.33 21.45
C THR A 537 -7.81 34.49 20.12
N ASP A 538 -6.82 33.64 19.84
CA ASP A 538 -6.07 33.66 18.57
C ASP A 538 -6.89 33.09 17.41
N LYS A 539 -7.94 32.31 17.71
CA LYS A 539 -8.82 31.68 16.72
C LYS A 539 -9.91 32.59 16.16
N LYS A 540 -10.06 33.83 16.66
CA LYS A 540 -11.05 34.83 16.20
C LYS A 540 -10.50 35.87 15.21
N ARG A 541 -9.19 35.88 14.97
CA ARG A 541 -8.57 36.61 13.85
C ARG A 541 -8.51 35.70 12.63
#